data_AF-A0A7M3S7H9-F1
#
_entry.id   AF-A0A7M3S7H9-F1
#
_cell.length_a   1.000
_cell.length_b   1.000
_cell.length_c   1.000
_cell.angle_alpha   90.00
_cell.angle_beta   90.00
_cell.angle_gamma   90.00
#
_symmetry.space_group_name_H-M   'P 1'
#
loop_
_entity.id
_entity.type
_entity.pdbx_description
1 polymer ?
#
loop_
_entity_poly.entity_id
_entity_poly.type
_entity_poly.pdbx_seq_one_letter_code
_entity_poly.pdbx_strand_id
1 'polypeptide(L)'
;RGVVWEEVIIMLPEHIGMVFLSATTPNHLEFSDWIGRTKKQKIHVISTYKRPVPLQHFLYAGKELFKLYDATTGYLPNAHGAAKAKLAPASDKAGGRGGRAVSRGGGSSANARSIRTSGGDTGEWTKLITSLKDKALLPVVVFAFSKRLCEESASKLSKLDLSTPSERSEIHLFLETSVQRLQGSDRELPQVLTMKEMLKRGIGVHHGGLLPIIKEMVEILFGRGLVKVLFSTETFAMGVNMPARTVVFNGIRKHDGKNFRDLLPGEYT
;
A
#
# COMPACT_ATOMS: atom_id res chain seq x y z
N ARG A 1 3.67 -20.67 10.26
CA ARG A 1 4.45 -19.75 11.13
C ARG A 1 3.96 -19.74 12.58
N GLY A 2 2.71 -20.13 12.89
CA GLY A 2 2.19 -20.14 14.27
C GLY A 2 2.88 -21.14 15.21
N VAL A 3 3.03 -22.40 14.79
CA VAL A 3 3.50 -23.48 15.68
C VAL A 3 4.91 -23.25 16.26
N VAL A 4 5.80 -22.63 15.47
CA VAL A 4 7.22 -22.45 15.87
C VAL A 4 7.37 -21.51 17.06
N TRP A 5 6.57 -20.43 17.14
CA TRP A 5 6.73 -19.49 18.26
C TRP A 5 6.19 -20.07 19.57
N GLU A 6 5.15 -20.91 19.52
CA GLU A 6 4.61 -21.60 20.70
C GLU A 6 5.66 -22.54 21.30
N GLU A 7 6.28 -23.36 20.46
CA GLU A 7 7.35 -24.28 20.86
C GLU A 7 8.56 -23.54 21.44
N VAL A 8 8.99 -22.45 20.80
CA VAL A 8 10.11 -21.63 21.29
C VAL A 8 9.79 -21.05 22.67
N ILE A 9 8.57 -20.53 22.85
CA ILE A 9 8.15 -20.05 24.17
C ILE A 9 8.20 -21.23 25.14
N ILE A 10 7.54 -22.37 24.89
CA ILE A 10 7.49 -23.50 25.83
C ILE A 10 8.88 -24.02 26.21
N MET A 11 9.82 -24.10 25.27
CA MET A 11 11.18 -24.64 25.50
C MET A 11 12.15 -23.63 26.12
N LEU A 12 11.78 -22.35 26.21
CA LEU A 12 12.65 -21.30 26.75
C LEU A 12 13.09 -21.58 28.21
N PRO A 13 14.39 -21.54 28.56
CA PRO A 13 14.85 -21.69 29.94
C PRO A 13 14.28 -20.62 30.89
N GLU A 14 14.11 -20.97 32.17
CA GLU A 14 13.47 -20.11 33.18
C GLU A 14 14.19 -18.79 33.47
N HIS A 15 15.51 -18.74 33.25
CA HIS A 15 16.33 -17.55 33.52
C HIS A 15 16.22 -16.48 32.41
N ILE A 16 15.53 -16.78 31.30
CA ILE A 16 15.41 -15.85 30.18
C ILE A 16 14.15 -14.99 30.36
N GLY A 17 14.35 -13.66 30.40
CA GLY A 17 13.27 -12.69 30.36
C GLY A 17 12.67 -12.57 28.96
N MET A 18 11.34 -12.41 28.88
CA MET A 18 10.63 -12.28 27.61
C MET A 18 10.04 -10.88 27.44
N VAL A 19 10.18 -10.32 26.25
CA VAL A 19 9.53 -9.07 25.84
C VAL A 19 8.76 -9.34 24.55
N PHE A 20 7.45 -9.12 24.57
CA PHE A 20 6.58 -9.34 23.42
C PHE A 20 6.13 -8.00 22.84
N LEU A 21 6.30 -7.83 21.53
CA LEU A 21 5.85 -6.66 20.80
C LEU A 21 4.85 -7.10 19.73
N SER A 22 3.66 -6.51 19.74
CA SER A 22 2.59 -6.83 18.79
C SER A 22 1.84 -5.55 18.42
N ALA A 23 1.27 -5.54 17.22
CA ALA A 23 0.18 -4.62 16.88
C ALA A 23 -1.03 -4.85 17.80
N THR A 24 -2.00 -3.93 17.79
CA THR A 24 -3.21 -4.03 18.61
C THR A 24 -4.02 -5.28 18.26
N THR A 25 -4.12 -6.22 19.19
CA THR A 25 -4.95 -7.43 19.06
C THR A 25 -6.00 -7.49 20.18
N PRO A 26 -7.21 -8.01 19.91
CA PRO A 26 -8.25 -8.11 20.94
C PRO A 26 -7.98 -9.19 22.00
N ASN A 27 -7.18 -10.20 21.68
CA ASN A 27 -6.95 -11.40 22.52
C ASN A 27 -5.63 -11.36 23.32
N HIS A 28 -5.04 -10.18 23.52
CA HIS A 28 -3.73 -10.03 24.19
C HIS A 28 -3.72 -10.51 25.64
N LEU A 29 -4.85 -10.41 26.37
CA LEU A 29 -4.96 -10.88 27.76
C LEU A 29 -4.88 -12.42 27.85
N GLU A 30 -5.67 -13.12 27.05
CA GLU A 30 -5.66 -14.59 26.99
C GLU A 30 -4.26 -15.12 26.65
N PHE A 31 -3.61 -14.48 25.68
CA PHE A 31 -2.24 -14.80 25.30
C PHE A 31 -1.25 -14.61 26.46
N SER A 32 -1.30 -13.46 27.14
CA SER A 32 -0.40 -13.16 28.27
C SER A 32 -0.60 -14.11 29.45
N ASP A 33 -1.84 -14.52 29.71
CA ASP A 33 -2.20 -15.43 30.79
C ASP A 33 -1.74 -16.86 30.48
N TRP A 34 -1.86 -17.31 29.23
CA TRP A 34 -1.28 -18.58 28.78
C TRP A 34 0.24 -18.63 28.99
N ILE A 35 0.99 -17.59 28.61
CA ILE A 35 2.45 -17.55 28.82
C ILE A 35 2.76 -17.53 30.32
N GLY A 36 2.06 -16.70 31.09
CA GLY A 36 2.32 -16.54 32.53
C GLY A 36 2.15 -17.85 33.30
N ARG A 37 1.10 -18.63 32.97
CA ARG A 37 0.90 -19.98 33.52
C ARG A 37 1.96 -20.97 33.07
N THR A 38 2.26 -20.98 31.77
CA THR A 38 3.21 -21.93 31.16
C THR A 38 4.63 -21.74 31.70
N LYS A 39 5.03 -20.48 31.92
CA LYS A 39 6.37 -20.12 32.40
C LYS A 39 6.46 -19.85 33.89
N LYS A 40 5.33 -19.86 34.60
CA LYS A 40 5.26 -19.48 36.02
C LYS A 40 5.94 -18.12 36.28
N GLN A 41 5.83 -17.21 35.32
CA GLN A 41 6.43 -15.88 35.35
C GLN A 41 5.34 -14.82 35.33
N LYS A 42 5.57 -13.72 36.05
CA LYS A 42 4.66 -12.57 36.04
C LYS A 42 4.80 -11.82 34.72
N ILE A 43 3.69 -11.63 34.02
CA ILE A 43 3.65 -10.88 32.75
C ILE A 43 2.85 -9.60 32.94
N HIS A 44 3.42 -8.50 32.46
CA HIS A 44 2.81 -7.19 32.48
C HIS A 44 2.32 -6.83 31.08
N VAL A 45 1.01 -6.68 30.94
CA VAL A 45 0.40 -6.23 29.69
C VAL A 45 0.32 -4.70 29.70
N ILE A 46 0.92 -4.08 28.69
CA ILE A 46 0.86 -2.64 28.46
C ILE A 46 0.30 -2.43 27.06
N SER A 47 -0.79 -1.68 26.94
CA SER A 47 -1.46 -1.43 25.66
C SER A 47 -1.72 0.05 25.44
N THR A 48 -1.73 0.46 24.17
CA THR A 48 -2.20 1.77 23.73
C THR A 48 -3.16 1.60 22.56
N TYR A 49 -4.33 2.23 22.64
CA TYR A 49 -5.34 2.22 21.60
C TYR A 49 -5.28 3.45 20.69
N LYS A 50 -4.38 4.39 20.99
CA LYS A 50 -4.24 5.65 20.25
C LYS A 50 -2.94 5.63 19.47
N ARG A 51 -3.02 6.00 18.20
CA ARG A 51 -1.82 6.21 17.37
C ARG A 51 -1.11 7.49 17.81
N PRO A 52 0.23 7.47 17.94
CA PRO A 52 1.01 8.69 18.20
C PRO A 52 0.82 9.76 17.11
N VAL A 53 0.69 9.33 15.86
CA VAL A 53 0.37 10.18 14.71
C VAL A 53 -1.04 9.83 14.21
N PRO A 54 -2.04 10.70 14.38
CA PRO A 54 -3.39 10.45 13.90
C PRO A 54 -3.44 10.39 12.38
N LEU A 55 -4.26 9.47 11.84
CA LEU A 55 -4.46 9.34 10.41
C LEU A 55 -5.72 10.08 9.93
N GLN A 56 -5.68 10.51 8.68
CA GLN A 56 -6.82 11.01 7.93
C GLN A 56 -7.01 10.12 6.70
N HIS A 57 -8.25 9.72 6.43
CA HIS A 57 -8.54 8.87 5.26
C HIS A 57 -9.21 9.72 4.19
N PHE A 58 -8.69 9.58 2.96
CA PHE A 58 -9.19 10.29 1.79
C PHE A 58 -9.68 9.30 0.73
N LEU A 59 -10.66 9.74 -0.04
CA LEU A 59 -11.06 9.09 -1.28
C LEU A 59 -10.65 9.98 -2.44
N TYR A 60 -9.92 9.42 -3.40
CA TYR A 60 -9.56 10.11 -4.63
C TYR A 60 -10.63 9.83 -5.69
N ALA A 61 -11.32 10.88 -6.14
CA ALA A 61 -12.44 10.78 -7.08
C ALA A 61 -12.45 12.00 -8.00
N GLY A 62 -12.64 11.80 -9.31
CA GLY A 62 -12.72 12.93 -10.25
C GLY A 62 -11.49 13.85 -10.26
N LYS A 63 -10.29 13.32 -9.95
CA LYS A 63 -9.02 14.06 -9.79
C LYS A 63 -8.96 14.98 -8.57
N GLU A 64 -9.83 14.76 -7.58
CA GLU A 64 -9.89 15.51 -6.32
C GLU A 64 -9.79 14.56 -5.12
N LEU A 65 -9.28 15.06 -3.98
CA LEU A 65 -9.18 14.31 -2.73
C LEU A 65 -10.30 14.72 -1.78
N PHE A 66 -11.12 13.76 -1.36
CA PHE A 66 -12.24 13.95 -0.43
C PHE A 66 -11.89 13.35 0.92
N LYS A 67 -11.79 14.16 1.98
CA LYS A 67 -11.53 13.65 3.34
C LYS A 67 -12.76 12.92 3.86
N LEU A 68 -12.66 11.61 4.05
CA LEU A 68 -13.75 10.76 4.56
C LEU A 68 -13.70 10.57 6.07
N TYR A 69 -12.50 10.59 6.65
CA TYR A 69 -12.29 10.36 8.07
C TYR A 69 -11.16 11.22 8.59
N ASP A 70 -11.34 11.76 9.78
CA ASP A 70 -10.31 12.46 10.55
C ASP A 70 -10.29 11.86 11.96
N ALA A 71 -9.12 11.54 12.49
CA ALA A 71 -9.02 10.97 13.83
C ALA A 71 -9.65 11.85 14.93
N THR A 72 -9.77 13.16 14.68
CA THR A 72 -10.34 14.14 15.63
C THR A 72 -11.86 14.22 15.51
N THR A 73 -12.39 14.31 14.29
CA THR A 73 -13.82 14.56 14.05
C THR A 73 -14.61 13.29 13.69
N GLY A 74 -13.93 12.17 13.47
CA GLY A 74 -14.54 10.92 13.03
C GLY A 74 -14.90 10.90 11.55
N TYR A 75 -15.88 10.06 11.20
CA TYR A 75 -16.33 9.86 9.82
C TYR A 75 -17.18 11.02 9.31
N LEU A 76 -16.93 11.45 8.07
CA LEU A 76 -17.56 12.59 7.41
C LEU A 76 -18.52 12.11 6.31
N PRO A 77 -19.82 11.89 6.61
CA PRO A 77 -20.75 11.26 5.66
C PRO A 77 -20.99 12.09 4.38
N ASN A 78 -20.98 13.41 4.50
CA ASN A 78 -21.20 14.32 3.36
C ASN A 78 -20.09 14.21 2.30
N ALA A 79 -18.86 13.93 2.72
CA ALA A 79 -17.72 13.81 1.81
C ALA A 79 -17.83 12.57 0.90
N HIS A 80 -18.36 11.46 1.42
CA HIS A 80 -18.59 10.25 0.65
C HIS A 80 -19.62 10.48 -0.47
N GLY A 81 -20.73 11.17 -0.16
CA GLY A 81 -21.75 11.54 -1.15
C GLY A 81 -21.19 12.42 -2.27
N ALA A 82 -20.39 13.44 -1.91
CA ALA A 82 -19.75 14.33 -2.88
C ALA A 82 -18.77 13.58 -3.81
N ALA A 83 -17.94 12.70 -3.25
CA ALA A 83 -17.00 11.88 -4.03
C ALA A 83 -17.74 10.95 -5.01
N LYS A 84 -18.82 10.30 -4.56
CA LYS A 84 -19.66 9.45 -5.41
C LYS A 84 -20.27 10.23 -6.58
N ALA A 85 -20.75 11.45 -6.34
CA ALA A 85 -21.33 12.30 -7.38
C ALA A 85 -20.32 12.70 -8.48
N LYS A 86 -19.02 12.79 -8.15
CA LYS A 86 -17.95 13.07 -9.13
C LYS A 86 -17.59 11.88 -10.01
N LEU A 87 -17.88 10.66 -9.57
CA LEU A 87 -17.65 9.42 -10.32
C LEU A 87 -18.86 8.99 -11.14
N ALA A 88 -20.03 9.60 -10.92
CA ALA A 88 -21.23 9.30 -11.68
C ALA A 88 -21.04 9.70 -13.16
N PRO A 89 -21.39 8.83 -14.12
CA PRO A 89 -21.31 9.17 -15.53
C PRO A 89 -22.20 10.37 -15.84
N ALA A 90 -21.74 11.25 -16.74
CA ALA A 90 -22.44 12.47 -17.13
C ALA A 90 -23.84 12.25 -17.76
N SER A 91 -24.26 11.00 -17.97
CA SER A 91 -25.52 10.61 -18.60
C SER A 91 -26.76 10.81 -17.71
N ASP A 92 -26.64 10.89 -16.39
CA ASP A 92 -27.80 11.03 -15.50
C ASP A 92 -28.23 12.49 -15.26
N LYS A 93 -27.60 13.45 -15.95
CA LYS A 93 -27.95 14.89 -15.86
C LYS A 93 -28.87 15.40 -16.98
N ALA A 94 -29.44 14.52 -17.80
CA ALA A 94 -30.40 14.87 -18.85
C ALA A 94 -31.71 14.07 -18.71
N GLY A 95 -32.45 14.31 -17.62
CA GLY A 95 -33.77 13.71 -17.38
C GLY A 95 -34.83 14.79 -17.21
N GLY A 96 -35.16 15.53 -18.27
CA GLY A 96 -36.12 16.61 -18.21
C GLY A 96 -36.72 17.01 -19.56
N ARG A 97 -37.51 16.12 -20.18
CA ARG A 97 -38.79 16.41 -20.88
C ARG A 97 -39.21 15.27 -21.83
N GLY A 98 -40.38 14.70 -21.56
CA GLY A 98 -41.37 14.26 -22.56
C GLY A 98 -41.08 12.99 -23.36
N GLY A 99 -41.93 11.98 -23.19
CA GLY A 99 -42.03 10.88 -24.16
C GLY A 99 -42.58 9.58 -23.58
N ARG A 100 -43.90 9.43 -23.61
CA ARG A 100 -44.61 8.18 -23.30
C ARG A 100 -44.38 7.21 -24.47
N ALA A 101 -43.65 6.13 -24.24
CA ALA A 101 -43.55 5.01 -25.18
C ALA A 101 -43.65 3.67 -24.44
N VAL A 102 -44.67 2.90 -24.82
CA VAL A 102 -44.91 1.52 -24.42
C VAL A 102 -44.11 0.62 -25.36
N SER A 103 -43.28 -0.30 -24.85
CA SER A 103 -43.06 -1.59 -25.52
C SER A 103 -42.44 -2.65 -24.60
N ARG A 104 -42.82 -3.88 -24.91
CA ARG A 104 -42.60 -5.18 -24.28
C ARG A 104 -41.15 -5.66 -24.31
N GLY A 105 -40.80 -6.42 -23.28
CA GLY A 105 -40.16 -7.74 -23.40
C GLY A 105 -38.64 -7.78 -23.61
N GLY A 106 -38.01 -8.77 -22.98
CA GLY A 106 -36.69 -9.27 -23.37
C GLY A 106 -35.62 -9.06 -22.31
N GLY A 107 -35.20 -10.16 -21.69
CA GLY A 107 -34.21 -10.21 -20.63
C GLY A 107 -32.92 -9.47 -20.92
N SER A 108 -32.34 -8.91 -19.87
CA SER A 108 -31.00 -8.32 -19.90
C SER A 108 -30.35 -8.53 -18.55
N SER A 109 -29.87 -9.76 -18.33
CA SER A 109 -28.69 -10.00 -17.50
C SER A 109 -27.49 -9.45 -18.27
N ALA A 110 -27.39 -8.13 -18.30
CA ALA A 110 -26.32 -7.41 -18.96
C ALA A 110 -25.64 -6.53 -17.94
N ASN A 111 -24.41 -6.91 -17.62
CA ASN A 111 -23.39 -6.05 -17.05
C ASN A 111 -23.62 -5.55 -15.62
N ALA A 112 -23.58 -6.50 -14.67
CA ALA A 112 -22.73 -6.30 -13.51
C ALA A 112 -21.27 -6.16 -14.00
N ARG A 113 -20.92 -4.97 -14.53
CA ARG A 113 -19.52 -4.60 -14.77
C ARG A 113 -18.85 -4.71 -13.41
N SER A 114 -18.15 -5.81 -13.20
CA SER A 114 -17.21 -5.97 -12.11
C SER A 114 -16.45 -4.65 -12.02
N ILE A 115 -16.45 -4.03 -10.85
CA ILE A 115 -15.47 -3.01 -10.49
C ILE A 115 -14.12 -3.72 -10.60
N ARG A 116 -13.61 -3.83 -11.83
CA ARG A 116 -12.22 -4.18 -12.07
C ARG A 116 -11.49 -3.01 -11.47
N THR A 117 -10.58 -3.31 -10.56
CA THR A 117 -9.54 -2.38 -10.12
C THR A 117 -8.75 -1.98 -11.37
N SER A 118 -9.29 -1.06 -12.17
CA SER A 118 -8.59 -0.49 -13.30
C SER A 118 -7.43 0.26 -12.69
N GLY A 119 -6.21 -0.20 -12.92
CA GLY A 119 -5.01 0.29 -12.25
C GLY A 119 -4.61 1.72 -12.63
N GLY A 120 -5.56 2.65 -12.68
CA GLY A 120 -5.48 4.03 -13.15
C GLY A 120 -5.09 4.16 -14.62
N ASP A 121 -5.54 5.21 -15.29
CA ASP A 121 -4.86 5.69 -16.50
C ASP A 121 -3.55 6.41 -16.12
N THR A 122 -2.58 6.48 -17.03
CA THR A 122 -1.37 7.30 -16.95
C THR A 122 -1.66 8.74 -16.53
N GLY A 123 -2.69 9.36 -17.13
CA GLY A 123 -3.10 10.72 -16.80
C GLY A 123 -3.65 10.86 -15.37
N GLU A 124 -4.22 9.79 -14.82
CA GLU A 124 -4.78 9.76 -13.47
C GLU A 124 -3.69 9.61 -12.41
N TRP A 125 -2.75 8.67 -12.60
CA TRP A 125 -1.60 8.50 -11.71
C TRP A 125 -0.74 9.76 -11.66
N THR A 126 -0.44 10.34 -12.82
CA THR A 126 0.38 11.56 -12.89
C THR A 126 -0.28 12.69 -12.10
N LYS A 127 -1.59 12.90 -12.26
CA LYS A 127 -2.33 13.94 -11.51
C LYS A 127 -2.37 13.67 -10.02
N LEU A 128 -2.60 12.42 -9.60
CA LEU A 128 -2.60 12.05 -8.19
C LEU A 128 -1.24 12.35 -7.55
N ILE A 129 -0.15 11.84 -8.13
CA ILE A 129 1.20 12.01 -7.58
C ILE A 129 1.61 13.48 -7.58
N THR A 130 1.33 14.24 -8.64
CA THR A 130 1.61 15.69 -8.66
C THR A 130 0.80 16.42 -7.59
N SER A 131 -0.49 16.11 -7.41
CA SER A 131 -1.30 16.72 -6.34
C SER A 131 -0.77 16.42 -4.94
N LEU A 132 -0.27 15.20 -4.71
CA LEU A 132 0.37 14.81 -3.44
C LEU A 132 1.72 15.53 -3.27
N LYS A 133 2.51 15.68 -4.34
CA LYS A 133 3.76 16.46 -4.34
C LYS A 133 3.52 17.91 -3.95
N ASP A 134 2.56 18.57 -4.60
CA ASP A 134 2.25 19.98 -4.38
C ASP A 134 1.76 20.25 -2.93
N LYS A 135 1.12 19.25 -2.32
CA LYS A 135 0.70 19.27 -0.91
C LYS A 135 1.78 18.82 0.09
N ALA A 136 3.00 18.58 -0.36
CA ALA A 136 4.11 18.07 0.46
C ALA A 136 3.81 16.74 1.19
N LEU A 137 3.04 15.86 0.53
CA LEU A 137 2.61 14.55 1.03
C LEU A 137 3.47 13.38 0.53
N LEU A 138 4.64 13.66 -0.07
CA LEU A 138 5.65 12.66 -0.40
C LEU A 138 6.53 12.34 0.82
N PRO A 139 7.04 11.10 0.95
CA PRO A 139 6.92 10.01 0.00
C PRO A 139 5.64 9.19 0.17
N VAL A 140 5.24 8.51 -0.91
CA VAL A 140 4.00 7.75 -1.04
C VAL A 140 4.30 6.26 -1.20
N VAL A 141 3.57 5.43 -0.44
CA VAL A 141 3.50 3.98 -0.70
C VAL A 141 2.15 3.67 -1.33
N VAL A 142 2.16 3.09 -2.52
CA VAL A 142 0.96 2.62 -3.22
C VAL A 142 0.85 1.11 -3.04
N PHE A 143 -0.13 0.64 -2.27
CA PHE A 143 -0.41 -0.78 -2.15
C PHE A 143 -1.27 -1.28 -3.31
N ALA A 144 -0.73 -2.27 -4.02
CA ALA A 144 -1.44 -3.03 -5.04
C ALA A 144 -1.29 -4.53 -4.77
N PHE A 145 -2.39 -5.28 -4.79
CA PHE A 145 -2.43 -6.68 -4.38
C PHE A 145 -2.01 -7.66 -5.48
N SER A 146 -1.17 -7.21 -6.43
CA SER A 146 -0.61 -8.02 -7.49
C SER A 146 0.76 -7.48 -7.92
N LYS A 147 1.73 -8.38 -8.10
CA LYS A 147 3.09 -8.05 -8.58
C LYS A 147 3.02 -7.31 -9.92
N ARG A 148 2.26 -7.89 -10.86
CA ARG A 148 2.01 -7.33 -12.19
C ARG A 148 1.41 -5.91 -12.12
N LEU A 149 0.46 -5.71 -11.22
CA LEU A 149 -0.19 -4.41 -11.06
C LEU A 149 0.77 -3.34 -10.52
N CYS A 150 1.71 -3.72 -9.65
CA CYS A 150 2.75 -2.80 -9.17
C CYS A 150 3.63 -2.31 -10.33
N GLU A 151 4.13 -3.25 -11.15
CA GLU A 151 4.97 -2.95 -12.32
C GLU A 151 4.21 -2.14 -13.39
N GLU A 152 2.98 -2.54 -13.72
CA GLU A 152 2.12 -1.84 -14.68
C GLU A 152 1.77 -0.41 -14.20
N SER A 153 1.44 -0.22 -12.92
CA SER A 153 1.13 1.11 -12.40
C SER A 153 2.37 2.01 -12.34
N ALA A 154 3.54 1.45 -12.02
CA ALA A 154 4.77 2.22 -11.96
C ALA A 154 5.30 2.62 -13.35
N SER A 155 5.14 1.76 -14.36
CA SER A 155 5.54 2.07 -15.75
C SER A 155 4.69 3.20 -16.37
N LYS A 156 3.44 3.38 -15.92
CA LYS A 156 2.60 4.53 -16.30
C LYS A 156 3.19 5.87 -15.86
N LEU A 157 4.04 5.89 -14.85
CA LEU A 157 4.76 7.08 -14.41
C LEU A 157 6.12 7.26 -15.12
N SER A 158 6.35 6.62 -16.27
CA SER A 158 7.62 6.70 -17.04
C SER A 158 8.06 8.12 -17.40
N LYS A 159 7.12 9.06 -17.58
CA LYS A 159 7.41 10.46 -17.93
C LYS A 159 7.60 11.36 -16.71
N LEU A 160 7.33 10.87 -15.50
CA LEU A 160 7.45 11.64 -14.28
C LEU A 160 8.83 11.45 -13.67
N ASP A 161 9.45 12.56 -13.28
CA ASP A 161 10.72 12.61 -12.59
C ASP A 161 10.55 13.37 -11.27
N LEU A 162 10.79 12.68 -10.16
CA LEU A 162 10.61 13.19 -8.82
C LEU A 162 11.95 13.48 -8.12
N SER A 163 13.06 13.13 -8.76
CA SER A 163 14.40 13.33 -8.22
C SER A 163 14.99 14.65 -8.70
N THR A 164 15.61 15.39 -7.79
CA THR A 164 16.50 16.49 -8.12
C THR A 164 17.79 15.98 -8.79
N PRO A 165 18.56 16.83 -9.49
CA PRO A 165 19.85 16.43 -10.06
C PRO A 165 20.83 15.86 -9.02
N SER A 166 20.85 16.43 -7.80
CA SER A 166 21.71 15.94 -6.71
C SER A 166 21.29 14.55 -6.24
N GLU A 167 19.98 14.35 -5.98
CA GLU A 167 19.44 13.04 -5.60
C GLU A 167 19.70 12.00 -6.69
N ARG A 168 19.56 12.37 -7.96
CA ARG A 168 19.82 11.46 -9.09
C ARG A 168 21.27 10.98 -9.10
N SER A 169 22.22 11.89 -8.88
CA SER A 169 23.64 11.54 -8.79
C SER A 169 23.93 10.60 -7.61
N GLU A 170 23.34 10.89 -6.44
CA GLU A 170 23.45 10.04 -5.25
C GLU A 170 22.88 8.63 -5.51
N ILE A 171 21.66 8.56 -6.06
CA ILE A 171 21.00 7.30 -6.43
C ILE A 171 21.86 6.53 -7.43
N HIS A 172 22.39 7.21 -8.45
CA HIS A 172 23.23 6.56 -9.46
C HIS A 172 24.49 5.95 -8.85
N LEU A 173 25.24 6.71 -8.03
CA LEU A 173 26.45 6.21 -7.36
C LEU A 173 26.15 5.00 -6.47
N PHE A 174 25.06 5.07 -5.69
CA PHE A 174 24.61 3.97 -4.85
C PHE A 174 24.26 2.72 -5.68
N LEU A 175 23.52 2.89 -6.78
CA LEU A 175 23.11 1.79 -7.65
C LEU A 175 24.31 1.12 -8.35
N GLU A 176 25.24 1.90 -8.90
CA GLU A 176 26.43 1.32 -9.54
C GLU A 176 27.28 0.53 -8.54
N THR A 177 27.48 1.08 -7.34
CA THR A 177 28.22 0.40 -6.27
C THR A 177 27.51 -0.89 -5.81
N SER A 178 26.19 -0.87 -5.71
CA SER A 178 25.41 -2.03 -5.27
C SER A 178 25.41 -3.14 -6.31
N VAL A 179 25.23 -2.79 -7.59
CA VAL A 179 25.18 -3.74 -8.72
C VAL A 179 26.55 -4.35 -9.03
N GLN A 180 27.65 -3.72 -8.63
CA GLN A 180 28.99 -4.32 -8.73
C GLN A 180 29.12 -5.67 -8.01
N ARG A 181 28.27 -5.94 -7.00
CA ARG A 181 28.22 -7.23 -6.30
C ARG A 181 27.66 -8.37 -7.16
N LEU A 182 26.92 -8.05 -8.23
CA LEU A 182 26.41 -9.03 -9.18
C LEU A 182 27.49 -9.41 -10.21
N GLN A 183 27.47 -10.67 -10.65
CA GLN A 183 28.40 -11.17 -11.65
C GLN A 183 27.93 -10.83 -13.06
N GLY A 184 28.84 -10.34 -13.92
CA GLY A 184 28.66 -10.18 -15.38
C GLY A 184 27.20 -10.03 -15.86
N SER A 185 26.66 -11.12 -16.42
CA SER A 185 25.32 -11.19 -17.02
C SER A 185 24.16 -10.85 -16.07
N ASP A 186 24.32 -11.05 -14.77
CA ASP A 186 23.28 -10.71 -13.78
C ASP A 186 23.03 -9.19 -13.71
N ARG A 187 24.04 -8.38 -14.07
CA ARG A 187 23.91 -6.91 -14.14
C ARG A 187 23.02 -6.45 -15.29
N GLU A 188 22.98 -7.25 -16.35
CA GLU A 188 22.23 -6.97 -17.58
C GLU A 188 20.81 -7.54 -17.55
N LEU A 189 20.39 -8.15 -16.43
CA LEU A 189 19.03 -8.67 -16.28
C LEU A 189 18.00 -7.54 -16.47
N PRO A 190 16.91 -7.77 -17.24
CA PRO A 190 15.89 -6.75 -17.50
C PRO A 190 15.32 -6.12 -16.22
N GLN A 191 15.17 -6.92 -15.15
CA GLN A 191 14.68 -6.44 -13.85
C GLN A 191 15.65 -5.44 -13.20
N VAL A 192 16.96 -5.67 -13.32
CA VAL A 192 18.00 -4.76 -12.80
C VAL A 192 17.99 -3.46 -13.58
N LEU A 193 18.03 -3.53 -14.91
CA LEU A 193 18.06 -2.34 -15.78
C LEU A 193 16.80 -1.49 -15.60
N THR A 194 15.62 -2.12 -15.62
CA THR A 194 14.33 -1.43 -15.44
C THR A 194 14.26 -0.76 -14.07
N MET A 195 14.67 -1.44 -13.00
CA MET A 195 14.65 -0.86 -11.67
C MET A 195 15.64 0.30 -11.53
N LYS A 196 16.86 0.19 -12.08
CA LYS A 196 17.84 1.29 -12.05
C LYS A 196 17.26 2.57 -12.66
N GLU A 197 16.57 2.44 -13.80
CA GLU A 197 15.98 3.59 -14.48
C GLU A 197 14.80 4.20 -13.71
N MET A 198 13.96 3.37 -13.09
CA MET A 198 12.86 3.85 -12.25
C MET A 198 13.39 4.58 -11.01
N LEU A 199 14.37 3.97 -10.32
CA LEU A 199 14.92 4.49 -9.08
C LEU A 199 15.59 5.85 -9.28
N LYS A 200 16.30 6.07 -10.40
CA LYS A 200 16.89 7.38 -10.74
C LYS A 200 15.86 8.50 -10.80
N ARG A 201 14.62 8.20 -11.18
CA ARG A 201 13.48 9.13 -11.23
C ARG A 201 12.71 9.24 -9.91
N GLY A 202 13.17 8.56 -8.86
CA GLY A 202 12.54 8.57 -7.53
C GLY A 202 11.29 7.68 -7.44
N ILE A 203 11.15 6.70 -8.34
CA ILE A 203 10.02 5.76 -8.40
C ILE A 203 10.55 4.35 -8.21
N GLY A 204 9.90 3.54 -7.38
CA GLY A 204 10.31 2.15 -7.11
C GLY A 204 9.13 1.19 -7.15
N VAL A 205 9.46 -0.11 -7.27
CA VAL A 205 8.53 -1.22 -7.09
C VAL A 205 9.07 -2.16 -6.02
N HIS A 206 8.20 -2.73 -5.18
CA HIS A 206 8.57 -3.73 -4.17
C HIS A 206 7.56 -4.89 -4.11
N HIS A 207 8.03 -6.10 -4.41
CA HIS A 207 7.25 -7.32 -4.19
C HIS A 207 8.15 -8.54 -4.09
N GLY A 208 7.60 -9.65 -3.58
CA GLY A 208 8.31 -10.93 -3.47
C GLY A 208 8.66 -11.62 -4.79
N GLY A 209 8.63 -10.92 -5.92
CA GLY A 209 9.15 -11.41 -7.22
C GLY A 209 10.44 -10.72 -7.65
N LEU A 210 10.89 -9.71 -6.91
CA LEU A 210 12.15 -9.03 -7.15
C LEU A 210 13.31 -9.81 -6.53
N LEU A 211 14.47 -9.77 -7.19
CA LEU A 211 15.72 -10.29 -6.64
C LEU A 211 16.01 -9.66 -5.26
N PRO A 212 16.56 -10.42 -4.28
CA PRO A 212 16.86 -9.91 -2.95
C PRO A 212 17.64 -8.59 -2.95
N ILE A 213 18.72 -8.52 -3.73
CA ILE A 213 19.54 -7.30 -3.87
C ILE A 213 18.73 -6.10 -4.37
N ILE A 214 17.74 -6.32 -5.25
CA ILE A 214 16.89 -5.24 -5.76
C ILE A 214 15.95 -4.75 -4.67
N LYS A 215 15.35 -5.66 -3.89
CA LYS A 215 14.51 -5.27 -2.76
C LYS A 215 15.30 -4.45 -1.74
N GLU A 216 16.51 -4.88 -1.41
CA GLU A 216 17.40 -4.16 -0.50
C GLU A 216 17.74 -2.75 -1.02
N MET A 217 18.08 -2.61 -2.30
CA MET A 217 18.34 -1.30 -2.91
C MET A 217 17.12 -0.38 -2.81
N VAL A 218 15.92 -0.89 -3.13
CA VAL A 218 14.66 -0.13 -3.05
C VAL A 218 14.37 0.28 -1.61
N GLU A 219 14.50 -0.64 -0.66
CA GLU A 219 14.29 -0.39 0.78
C GLU A 219 15.26 0.69 1.29
N ILE A 220 16.56 0.58 0.98
CA ILE A 220 17.56 1.56 1.42
C ILE A 220 17.27 2.94 0.82
N LEU A 221 16.99 3.04 -0.48
CA LEU A 221 16.73 4.32 -1.13
C LEU A 221 15.40 4.95 -0.67
N PHE A 222 14.38 4.13 -0.37
CA PHE A 222 13.14 4.61 0.23
C PHE A 222 13.34 5.09 1.67
N GLY A 223 14.14 4.37 2.47
CA GLY A 223 14.50 4.76 3.84
C GLY A 223 15.31 6.05 3.92
N ARG A 224 16.14 6.32 2.91
CA ARG A 224 16.85 7.59 2.74
C ARG A 224 15.97 8.72 2.18
N GLY A 225 14.72 8.43 1.83
CA GLY A 225 13.80 9.39 1.24
C GLY A 225 14.14 9.76 -0.21
N LEU A 226 15.00 9.01 -0.91
CA LEU A 226 15.36 9.24 -2.31
C LEU A 226 14.29 8.70 -3.27
N VAL A 227 13.67 7.57 -2.93
CA VAL A 227 12.45 7.09 -3.62
C VAL A 227 11.24 7.80 -3.03
N LYS A 228 10.53 8.56 -3.87
CA LYS A 228 9.39 9.38 -3.48
C LYS A 228 8.06 8.65 -3.67
N VAL A 229 7.99 7.70 -4.60
CA VAL A 229 6.80 6.88 -4.85
C VAL A 229 7.20 5.42 -4.95
N LEU A 230 6.61 4.58 -4.11
CA LEU A 230 6.87 3.15 -4.07
C LEU A 230 5.59 2.36 -4.32
N PHE A 231 5.53 1.58 -5.40
CA PHE A 231 4.44 0.63 -5.63
C PHE A 231 4.79 -0.69 -4.99
N SER A 232 3.94 -1.18 -4.08
CA SER A 232 4.27 -2.35 -3.28
C SER A 232 3.12 -3.31 -3.08
N THR A 233 3.45 -4.59 -2.92
CA THR A 233 2.55 -5.58 -2.33
C THR A 233 2.52 -5.48 -0.79
N GLU A 234 1.55 -6.14 -0.17
CA GLU A 234 1.29 -6.14 1.29
C GLU A 234 2.52 -6.48 2.15
N THR A 235 3.42 -7.34 1.67
CA THR A 235 4.59 -7.81 2.44
C THR A 235 5.52 -6.69 2.88
N PHE A 236 5.52 -5.55 2.20
CA PHE A 236 6.35 -4.40 2.59
C PHE A 236 5.87 -3.75 3.89
N ALA A 237 4.55 -3.75 4.16
CA ALA A 237 3.98 -3.17 5.38
C ALA A 237 4.45 -3.90 6.66
N MET A 238 4.75 -5.20 6.56
CA MET A 238 5.17 -6.02 7.69
C MET A 238 6.67 -5.89 8.00
N GLY A 239 7.47 -5.33 7.08
CA GLY A 239 8.91 -5.59 7.05
C GLY A 239 9.81 -4.45 7.49
N VAL A 240 9.32 -3.21 7.59
CA VAL A 240 10.26 -2.07 7.61
C VAL A 240 9.71 -0.78 8.25
N ASN A 241 10.51 -0.16 9.13
CA ASN A 241 10.25 1.18 9.69
C ASN A 241 10.62 2.25 8.65
N MET A 242 9.73 2.47 7.69
CA MET A 242 10.00 3.33 6.53
C MET A 242 9.18 4.62 6.56
N PRO A 243 9.77 5.77 6.17
CA PRO A 243 9.16 7.08 6.36
C PRO A 243 8.15 7.39 5.25
N ALA A 244 6.93 6.82 5.30
CA ALA A 244 5.86 7.17 4.37
C ALA A 244 4.96 8.30 4.93
N ARG A 245 4.74 9.37 4.15
CA ARG A 245 3.77 10.43 4.51
C ARG A 245 2.36 10.12 4.02
N THR A 246 2.23 9.30 2.98
CA THR A 246 0.92 8.94 2.42
C THR A 246 0.93 7.48 1.97
N VAL A 247 -0.19 6.81 2.24
CA VAL A 247 -0.48 5.46 1.75
C VAL A 247 -1.67 5.53 0.81
N VAL A 248 -1.53 4.93 -0.37
CA VAL A 248 -2.59 4.84 -1.39
C VAL A 248 -2.94 3.38 -1.58
N PHE A 249 -4.23 3.06 -1.50
CA PHE A 249 -4.74 1.75 -1.86
C PHE A 249 -5.26 1.79 -3.31
N ASN A 250 -4.64 1.04 -4.22
CA ASN A 250 -5.11 0.91 -5.61
C ASN A 250 -6.46 0.16 -5.69
N GLY A 251 -6.75 -0.66 -4.68
CA GLY A 251 -8.04 -1.28 -4.47
C GLY A 251 -8.18 -1.73 -3.03
N ILE A 252 -9.34 -2.25 -2.65
CA ILE A 252 -9.62 -2.80 -1.31
C ILE A 252 -9.99 -4.29 -1.35
N ARG A 253 -9.78 -4.93 -2.51
CA ARG A 253 -10.04 -6.36 -2.72
C ARG A 253 -8.76 -7.06 -3.10
N LYS A 254 -8.55 -8.26 -2.54
CA LYS A 254 -7.41 -9.12 -2.84
C LYS A 254 -7.82 -10.58 -3.01
N HIS A 255 -6.97 -11.34 -3.68
CA HIS A 255 -7.09 -12.79 -3.79
C HIS A 255 -6.34 -13.44 -2.64
N ASP A 256 -7.01 -14.27 -1.83
CA ASP A 256 -6.41 -14.95 -0.67
C ASP A 256 -5.86 -16.35 -0.98
N GLY A 257 -5.82 -16.71 -2.26
CA GLY A 257 -5.45 -18.05 -2.73
C GLY A 257 -6.66 -18.90 -3.11
N LYS A 258 -7.86 -18.56 -2.62
CA LYS A 258 -9.12 -19.24 -2.95
C LYS A 258 -10.12 -18.30 -3.64
N ASN A 259 -10.36 -17.13 -3.06
CA ASN A 259 -11.41 -16.22 -3.52
C ASN A 259 -10.92 -14.76 -3.52
N PHE A 260 -11.61 -13.92 -4.28
CA PHE A 260 -11.47 -12.46 -4.19
C PHE A 260 -12.37 -11.91 -3.09
N ARG A 261 -11.76 -11.42 -2.01
CA ARG A 261 -12.44 -10.83 -0.86
C ARG A 261 -11.99 -9.41 -0.59
N ASP A 262 -12.76 -8.69 0.22
CA ASP A 262 -12.34 -7.41 0.77
C ASP A 262 -11.20 -7.59 1.78
N LEU A 263 -10.41 -6.54 1.97
CA LEU A 263 -9.40 -6.48 3.02
C LEU A 263 -10.05 -6.58 4.40
N LEU A 264 -9.40 -7.31 5.29
CA LEU A 264 -9.78 -7.32 6.70
C LEU A 264 -9.36 -5.99 7.35
N PRO A 265 -10.07 -5.54 8.40
CA PRO A 265 -9.69 -4.32 9.13
C PRO A 265 -8.24 -4.35 9.64
N GLY A 266 -7.74 -5.51 10.08
CA GLY A 266 -6.37 -5.68 10.52
C GLY A 266 -5.33 -5.65 9.39
N GLU A 267 -5.72 -5.88 8.14
CA GLU A 267 -4.85 -5.74 6.96
C GLU A 267 -4.79 -4.28 6.47
N TYR A 268 -5.86 -3.51 6.73
CA TYR A 268 -5.93 -2.09 6.42
C TYR A 268 -5.18 -1.22 7.46
N THR A 269 -5.19 -1.65 8.72
CA THR A 269 -4.58 -0.96 9.88
C THR A 269 -3.06 -1.01 9.82
#